data_AF-A0A5N6KR75-F1
#
_entry.id   AF-A0A5N6KR75-F1
#
_cell.length_a   1.000
_cell.length_b   1.000
_cell.length_c   1.000
_cell.angle_alpha   90.00
_cell.angle_beta   90.00
_cell.angle_gamma   90.00
#
_symmetry.space_group_name_H-M   'P 1'
#
loop_
_entity.id
_entity.type
_entity.pdbx_description
1 polymer ?
#
loop_
_entity_poly.entity_id
_entity_poly.type
_entity_poly.pdbx_seq_one_letter_code
_entity_poly.pdbx_strand_id
1 'polypeptide(L)'
;MENGTVSDARDPSGFLSEIIGAPVTVKLNSGVIYKGELQSVDGYMNIALEQTKEVVGGKVRRNYGDAFIRGNNGSSPGSSKAQTFPQSHGH
;
A
#
# COMPACT_ATOMS: atom_id res chain seq x y z
N MET A 1 -0.43 34.25 -8.98
CA MET A 1 -1.21 33.44 -9.94
C MET A 1 -1.54 32.15 -9.21
N GLU A 2 -2.66 32.15 -8.50
CA GLU A 2 -3.22 30.93 -7.90
C GLU A 2 -3.98 30.24 -9.04
N ASN A 3 -3.44 29.16 -9.59
CA ASN A 3 -4.12 28.37 -10.59
C ASN A 3 -4.57 27.08 -9.93
N GLY A 4 -5.76 27.13 -9.33
CA GLY A 4 -6.52 25.94 -9.04
C GLY A 4 -6.93 25.30 -10.37
N THR A 5 -6.20 24.26 -10.77
CA THR A 5 -6.64 23.36 -11.83
C THR A 5 -7.64 22.37 -11.24
N VAL A 6 -8.87 22.53 -11.69
CA VAL A 6 -9.97 21.59 -11.60
C VAL A 6 -9.55 20.17 -12.00
N SER A 7 -9.75 19.23 -11.07
CA SER A 7 -10.35 17.93 -11.37
C SER A 7 -9.66 17.02 -12.40
N ASP A 8 -8.41 16.64 -12.17
CA ASP A 8 -7.83 15.46 -12.83
C ASP A 8 -8.32 14.17 -12.14
N ALA A 9 -9.62 13.88 -12.28
CA ALA A 9 -10.22 12.59 -11.92
C ALA A 9 -9.73 11.43 -12.82
N ARG A 10 -8.50 11.52 -13.34
CA ARG A 10 -7.91 10.59 -14.31
C ARG A 10 -6.58 9.99 -13.86
N ASP A 11 -5.92 10.58 -12.88
CA ASP A 11 -4.66 10.07 -12.36
C ASP A 11 -4.90 9.39 -11.01
N PRO A 12 -4.72 8.05 -10.92
CA PRO A 12 -4.93 7.32 -9.66
C PRO A 12 -4.04 7.85 -8.54
N SER A 13 -2.93 8.53 -8.85
CA SER A 13 -2.04 9.20 -7.90
C SER A 13 -2.74 10.29 -7.06
N GLY A 14 -3.69 11.04 -7.63
CA GLY A 14 -4.43 12.08 -6.91
C GLY A 14 -5.32 11.50 -5.82
N PHE A 15 -6.11 10.49 -6.17
CA PHE A 15 -6.94 9.74 -5.21
C PHE A 15 -6.10 9.06 -4.13
N LEU A 16 -4.98 8.45 -4.52
CA LEU A 16 -4.06 7.77 -3.60
C LEU A 16 -3.47 8.75 -2.57
N SER A 17 -3.21 10.00 -2.96
CA SER A 17 -2.69 11.04 -2.06
C SER A 17 -3.75 11.55 -1.07
N GLU A 18 -5.04 11.48 -1.41
CA GLU A 18 -6.13 11.90 -0.54
C GLU A 18 -6.38 10.90 0.61
N ILE A 19 -6.10 9.62 0.38
CA ILE A 19 -6.32 8.54 1.35
C ILE A 19 -5.11 8.28 2.25
N ILE A 20 -4.09 9.14 2.25
CA ILE A 20 -2.97 9.07 3.19
C ILE A 20 -3.49 9.24 4.63
N GLY A 21 -2.98 8.43 5.55
CA GLY A 21 -3.43 8.33 6.95
C GLY A 21 -4.74 7.55 7.12
N ALA A 22 -5.38 7.10 6.04
CA ALA A 22 -6.58 6.28 6.13
C ALA A 22 -6.24 4.78 6.20
N PRO A 23 -7.09 3.96 6.85
CA PRO A 23 -6.95 2.52 6.82
C PRO A 23 -7.29 1.99 5.42
N VAL A 24 -6.32 1.33 4.78
CA VAL A 24 -6.44 0.76 3.44
C VAL A 24 -6.29 -0.76 3.45
N THR A 25 -6.87 -1.40 2.43
CA THR A 25 -6.74 -2.85 2.20
C THR A 25 -6.14 -3.08 0.82
N VAL A 26 -4.94 -3.65 0.78
CA VAL A 26 -4.21 -3.98 -0.45
C VAL A 26 -4.29 -5.48 -0.68
N LYS A 27 -4.94 -5.91 -1.77
CA LYS A 27 -5.03 -7.32 -2.16
C LYS A 27 -4.02 -7.61 -3.28
N LEU A 28 -3.11 -8.54 -3.03
CA LEU A 28 -2.19 -9.03 -4.05
C LEU A 28 -2.86 -10.12 -4.92
N ASN A 29 -2.38 -10.27 -6.15
CA ASN A 29 -2.81 -11.35 -7.06
C ASN A 29 -2.51 -12.76 -6.52
N SER A 30 -1.60 -12.89 -5.55
CA SER A 30 -1.34 -14.14 -4.84
C SER A 30 -2.47 -14.56 -3.88
N GLY A 31 -3.48 -13.71 -3.67
CA GLY A 31 -4.57 -13.93 -2.71
C GLY A 31 -4.25 -13.47 -1.28
N VAL A 32 -3.03 -12.96 -1.06
CA VAL A 32 -2.63 -12.34 0.20
C VAL A 32 -3.22 -10.93 0.31
N ILE A 33 -3.75 -10.58 1.47
CA ILE A 33 -4.34 -9.28 1.74
C ILE A 33 -3.49 -8.59 2.83
N TYR A 34 -3.05 -7.38 2.56
CA TYR A 34 -2.39 -6.51 3.52
C TYR A 34 -3.36 -5.42 3.95
N LYS A 35 -3.62 -5.33 5.25
CA LYS A 35 -4.45 -4.27 5.85
C LYS A 35 -3.57 -3.41 6.73
N GLY A 36 -3.54 -2.11 6.50
CA GLY A 36 -2.70 -1.18 7.26
C GLY A 36 -3.16 0.25 7.06
N GLU A 37 -2.52 1.16 7.77
CA GLU A 37 -2.70 2.59 7.56
C GLU A 37 -1.78 3.08 6.45
N LEU A 38 -2.30 3.83 5.49
CA LEU A 38 -1.50 4.33 4.39
C LEU A 38 -0.58 5.45 4.86
N GLN A 39 0.73 5.22 4.88
CA GLN A 39 1.70 6.26 5.25
C GLN A 39 2.13 7.11 4.05
N SER A 40 2.34 6.47 2.91
CA SER A 40 2.79 7.18 1.70
C SER A 40 2.50 6.36 0.46
N VAL A 41 2.26 7.06 -0.64
CA VAL A 41 2.09 6.47 -1.96
C VAL A 41 2.60 7.41 -3.04
N ASP A 42 3.13 6.84 -4.11
CA ASP A 42 3.68 7.58 -5.24
C ASP A 42 3.04 7.15 -6.58
N GLY A 43 3.23 7.92 -7.65
CA GLY A 43 2.74 7.64 -9.00
C GLY A 43 3.20 6.30 -9.60
N TYR A 44 4.24 5.68 -9.05
CA TYR A 44 4.64 4.30 -9.38
C TYR A 44 3.88 3.21 -8.63
N MET A 45 2.85 3.54 -7.84
CA MET A 45 2.11 2.63 -6.94
C MET A 45 2.99 1.97 -5.88
N ASN A 46 4.09 2.61 -5.48
CA ASN A 46 4.83 2.22 -4.28
C ASN A 46 4.03 2.67 -3.06
N ILE A 47 3.65 1.75 -2.18
CA ILE A 47 2.76 1.99 -1.06
C ILE A 47 3.49 1.63 0.23
N ALA A 48 3.65 2.60 1.13
CA ALA A 48 4.10 2.38 2.49
C ALA A 48 2.88 2.28 3.40
N LEU A 49 2.79 1.20 4.16
CA LEU A 49 1.73 0.90 5.12
C LEU A 49 2.33 0.74 6.52
N GLU A 50 1.66 1.31 7.51
CA GLU A 50 1.94 1.09 8.91
C GLU A 50 0.88 0.19 9.57
N GLN A 51 1.21 -0.34 10.74
CA GLN A 51 0.36 -1.24 11.51
C GLN A 51 -0.20 -2.41 10.66
N THR A 52 0.59 -2.84 9.68
CA THR A 52 0.17 -3.74 8.63
C THR A 52 -0.02 -5.16 9.14
N LYS A 53 -1.15 -5.75 8.76
CA LYS A 53 -1.55 -7.11 9.05
C LYS A 53 -1.70 -7.87 7.74
N GLU A 54 -1.03 -9.00 7.66
CA GLU A 54 -1.20 -9.97 6.60
C GLU A 54 -2.39 -10.87 6.92
N VAL A 55 -3.31 -10.95 5.96
CA VAL A 55 -4.51 -11.77 5.99
C VAL A 55 -4.45 -12.74 4.82
N VAL A 56 -4.49 -14.04 5.11
CA VAL A 56 -4.49 -15.11 4.10
C VAL A 56 -5.68 -16.01 4.37
N GLY A 57 -6.52 -16.24 3.36
CA GLY A 57 -7.73 -17.05 3.52
C GLY A 57 -8.72 -16.51 4.56
N GLY A 58 -8.80 -15.19 4.72
CA GLY A 58 -9.70 -14.53 5.68
C GLY A 58 -9.21 -14.52 7.13
N LYS A 59 -8.04 -15.10 7.44
CA LYS A 59 -7.47 -15.10 8.78
C LYS A 59 -6.20 -14.26 8.84
N VAL A 60 -6.04 -13.45 9.89
CA VAL A 60 -4.79 -12.72 10.15
C VAL A 60 -3.68 -13.74 10.40
N ARG A 61 -2.70 -13.76 9.51
CA ARG A 61 -1.55 -14.66 9.56
C ARG A 61 -0.39 -14.03 10.31
N ARG A 62 -0.12 -12.74 10.08
CA ARG A 62 1.00 -12.03 10.74
C ARG A 62 0.75 -10.55 10.87
N ASN A 63 1.30 -9.95 11.91
CA ASN A 63 1.43 -8.50 12.08
C ASN A 63 2.86 -8.11 11.77
N TYR A 64 3.02 -7.17 10.86
CA TYR A 64 4.32 -6.66 10.44
C TYR A 64 4.58 -5.29 11.05
N GLY A 65 3.53 -4.46 11.24
CA GLY A 65 3.74 -3.05 11.56
C GLY A 65 4.08 -2.33 10.27
N ASP A 66 5.36 -2.20 9.95
CA ASP A 66 5.78 -1.52 8.73
C ASP A 66 5.81 -2.47 7.53
N ALA A 67 5.10 -2.11 6.47
CA ALA A 67 5.11 -2.84 5.21
C ALA A 67 5.26 -1.87 4.02
N PHE A 68 6.06 -2.27 3.06
CA PHE A 68 6.28 -1.55 1.82
C PHE A 68 5.90 -2.43 0.65
N ILE A 69 4.89 -2.01 -0.11
CA ILE A 69 4.39 -2.73 -1.28
C ILE A 69 4.88 -1.99 -2.51
N ARG A 70 5.72 -2.64 -3.32
CA ARG A 70 6.25 -2.04 -4.53
C ARG A 70 5.27 -2.21 -5.69
N GLY A 71 4.82 -1.10 -6.26
CA GLY A 71 4.02 -1.10 -7.48
C GLY A 71 4.90 -1.47 -8.67
N ASN A 72 4.52 -2.51 -9.40
CA ASN A 72 5.23 -2.92 -10.60
C ASN A 72 4.52 -2.36 -11.83
N ASN A 73 4.93 -1.20 -12.34
CA ASN A 73 4.38 -0.65 -13.58
C ASN A 73 5.15 -1.13 -14.84
N GLY A 74 5.95 -2.20 -14.77
CA GLY A 74 6.83 -2.61 -15.88
C GLY A 74 6.93 -4.12 -16.12
N SER A 75 6.22 -4.62 -17.12
CA SER A 75 6.62 -5.71 -18.05
C SER A 75 7.10 -7.08 -17.52
N SER A 76 6.94 -7.41 -16.25
CA SER A 76 7.24 -8.75 -15.72
C SER A 76 6.01 -9.38 -15.06
N PRO A 77 5.35 -10.39 -15.67
CA PRO A 77 4.22 -11.07 -15.05
C PRO A 77 4.74 -11.95 -13.89
N GLY A 78 4.82 -11.42 -12.67
CA GLY A 78 5.13 -12.30 -11.53
C GLY A 78 5.51 -11.74 -10.17
N SER A 79 5.69 -10.43 -9.95
CA SER A 79 6.32 -9.99 -8.69
C SER A 79 5.81 -8.69 -8.07
N SER A 80 4.50 -8.59 -7.84
CA SER A 80 4.01 -7.70 -6.76
C SER A 80 4.52 -8.26 -5.43
N LYS A 81 5.66 -7.79 -4.93
CA LYS A 81 6.21 -8.20 -3.63
C LYS A 81 5.91 -7.12 -2.59
N ALA A 82 5.28 -7.53 -1.50
CA ALA A 82 5.28 -6.78 -0.26
C ALA A 82 6.60 -7.09 0.47
N GLN A 83 7.40 -6.06 0.72
CA GLN A 83 8.52 -6.10 1.63
C GLN A 83 8.00 -5.67 3.00
N THR A 84 7.91 -6.62 3.93
CA THR A 84 7.41 -6.36 5.27
C THR A 84 8.56 -6.35 6.26
N PHE A 85 8.62 -5.36 7.13
CA PHE A 85 9.60 -5.32 8.21
C PHE A 85 8.90 -5.79 9.47
N PRO A 86 9.29 -6.92 10.08
CA PRO A 86 8.72 -7.30 11.35
C PRO A 86 9.06 -6.23 12.39
N GLN A 87 8.06 -5.70 13.09
CA GLN A 87 8.28 -4.94 14.32
C GLN A 87 9.06 -5.84 15.28
N SER A 88 10.36 -5.55 15.40
CA SER A 88 11.22 -6.13 16.42
C SER A 88 10.52 -5.85 17.74
N HIS A 89 9.99 -6.89 18.37
CA HIS A 89 9.50 -6.78 19.73
C HIS A 89 10.73 -6.44 20.56
N GLY A 90 10.89 -5.15 20.86
CA GLY A 90 11.85 -4.65 21.83
C GLY A 90 11.58 -5.39 23.12
N HIS A 91 12.60 -6.13 23.55
CA HIS A 91 12.62 -6.93 24.76
C HIS A 91 12.94 -6.06 25.98
#